data_AF-A0A366EVD6-F1
#
_entry.id   AF-A0A366EVD6-F1
#
_cell.length_a   1.000
_cell.length_b   1.000
_cell.length_c   1.000
_cell.angle_alpha   90.00
_cell.angle_beta   90.00
_cell.angle_gamma   90.00
#
_symmetry.space_group_name_H-M   'P 1'
#
loop_
_entity.id
_entity.type
_entity.pdbx_description
1 polymer ?
#
loop_
_entity_poly.entity_id
_entity_poly.type
_entity_poly.pdbx_seq_one_letter_code
_entity_poly.pdbx_strand_id
1 'polypeptide(L)'
;MADIQKVSVALTGGQLAALKAAVEAGEYATTSEVVREAIRDWQLKRELRQEDIKRLRRLWDEGKASGPAEPFNVEQTLAAAEARLKDVDAE
;
A
#
# COMPACT_ATOMS: atom_id res chain seq x y z
N MET A 1 5.43 22.23 21.57
CA MET A 1 4.04 22.02 21.11
C MET A 1 4.08 21.93 19.60
N ALA A 2 3.44 20.92 18.99
CA ALA A 2 3.36 20.85 17.53
C ALA A 2 2.61 22.08 17.01
N ASP A 3 3.10 22.68 15.92
CA ASP A 3 2.43 23.79 15.27
C ASP A 3 1.09 23.30 14.69
N ILE A 4 -0.03 23.87 15.14
CA ILE A 4 -1.38 23.51 14.69
C ILE A 4 -1.91 24.67 13.85
N GLN A 5 -2.04 24.43 12.55
CA GLN A 5 -2.62 25.39 11.62
C GLN A 5 -4.05 24.99 11.27
N LYS A 6 -4.97 25.97 11.27
CA LYS A 6 -6.37 25.75 10.89
C LYS A 6 -6.49 25.79 9.36
N VAL A 7 -7.14 24.77 8.80
CA VAL A 7 -7.44 24.66 7.38
C VAL A 7 -8.96 24.54 7.22
N SER A 8 -9.54 25.33 6.32
CA SER A 8 -10.94 25.19 5.93
C SER A 8 -11.04 24.18 4.79
N VAL A 9 -11.83 23.13 4.97
CA VAL A 9 -12.04 22.06 3.97
C VAL A 9 -13.53 21.87 3.72
N ALA A 10 -13.88 21.65 2.46
CA ALA A 10 -15.24 21.28 2.09
C ALA A 10 -15.42 19.76 2.29
N LEU A 11 -16.45 19.39 3.06
CA LEU A 11 -16.86 18.01 3.29
C LEU A 11 -18.25 17.79 2.71
N THR A 12 -18.53 16.58 2.26
CA THR A 12 -19.90 16.23 1.88
C THR A 12 -20.80 16.21 3.12
N GLY A 13 -22.12 16.41 2.93
CA GLY A 13 -23.07 16.35 4.04
C GLY A 13 -23.01 15.03 4.81
N GLY A 14 -22.83 13.91 4.10
CA GLY A 14 -22.69 12.59 4.72
C GLY A 14 -21.41 12.44 5.54
N GLN A 15 -20.27 12.95 5.06
CA GLN A 15 -19.01 12.95 5.82
C GLN A 15 -19.14 13.77 7.11
N LEU A 16 -19.76 14.95 7.03
CA LEU A 16 -20.00 15.80 8.19
C LEU A 16 -20.92 15.12 9.21
N ALA A 17 -21.96 14.41 8.76
CA ALA A 17 -22.86 13.66 9.64
C ALA A 17 -22.12 12.53 10.37
N ALA A 18 -21.28 11.77 9.65
CA ALA A 18 -20.46 10.71 10.25
C ALA A 18 -19.48 11.26 11.30
N LEU A 19 -18.81 12.38 11.00
CA LEU A 19 -17.91 13.07 11.94
C LEU A 19 -18.63 13.50 13.23
N LYS A 20 -19.84 14.04 13.11
CA LYS A 20 -20.64 14.45 14.27
C LYS A 20 -21.09 13.25 15.09
N ALA A 21 -21.57 12.20 14.44
CA ALA A 21 -22.00 10.98 15.11
C ALA A 21 -20.87 10.33 15.95
N ALA A 22 -19.65 10.29 15.42
CA ALA A 22 -18.49 9.76 16.15
C ALA A 22 -18.15 10.59 17.40
N VAL A 23 -18.32 11.92 17.33
CA VAL A 23 -18.14 12.80 18.50
C VAL A 23 -19.28 12.64 19.50
N GLU A 24 -20.53 12.56 19.03
CA GLU A 24 -21.72 12.35 19.87
C GLU A 24 -21.68 11.00 20.60
N ALA A 25 -21.13 9.96 19.96
CA ALA A 25 -20.89 8.65 20.57
C ALA A 25 -19.74 8.66 21.60
N GLY A 26 -18.97 9.75 21.70
CA GLY A 26 -17.84 9.87 22.61
C GLY A 26 -16.58 9.14 22.15
N GLU A 27 -16.52 8.67 20.91
CA GLU A 27 -15.33 8.03 20.33
C GLU A 27 -14.19 9.05 20.11
N TYR A 28 -14.55 10.31 19.87
CA TYR A 28 -13.63 11.42 19.67
C TYR A 28 -14.07 12.66 20.42
N ALA A 29 -13.12 13.46 20.90
CA ALA A 29 -13.44 14.70 21.58
C ALA A 29 -13.89 15.80 20.60
N THR A 30 -13.37 15.79 19.37
CA THR A 30 -13.68 16.81 18.36
C THR A 30 -13.65 16.24 16.94
N THR A 31 -14.39 16.87 16.02
CA THR A 31 -14.32 16.53 14.59
C THR A 31 -12.92 16.72 14.01
N SER A 32 -12.14 17.69 14.53
CA SER A 32 -10.75 17.92 14.13
C SER A 32 -9.82 16.76 14.48
N GLU A 33 -10.16 15.95 15.48
CA GLU A 33 -9.40 14.77 15.86
C GLU A 33 -9.57 13.64 14.84
N VAL A 34 -10.81 13.35 14.47
CA VAL A 34 -11.15 12.39 13.40
C VAL A 34 -10.46 12.77 12.09
N VAL A 35 -10.48 14.06 11.73
CA VAL A 35 -9.81 14.54 10.51
C VAL A 35 -8.30 14.32 10.58
N ARG A 36 -7.66 14.54 11.74
CA ARG A 36 -6.22 14.27 11.91
C ARG A 36 -5.91 12.78 11.80
N GLU A 37 -6.74 11.92 12.35
CA GLU A 37 -6.60 10.46 12.19
C GLU A 37 -6.71 10.05 10.72
N ALA A 38 -7.77 10.48 10.03
CA ALA A 38 -7.94 10.19 8.61
C ALA A 38 -6.76 10.67 7.74
N ILE A 39 -6.14 11.81 8.08
CA ILE A 39 -4.93 12.29 7.40
C ILE A 39 -3.73 11.39 7.67
N ARG A 40 -3.54 10.90 8.91
CA ARG A 40 -2.44 9.97 9.23
C ARG A 40 -2.60 8.65 8.48
N ASP A 41 -3.81 8.11 8.44
CA ASP A 41 -4.10 6.88 7.69
C ASP A 41 -3.87 7.07 6.19
N TRP A 42 -4.28 8.22 5.65
CA TRP A 42 -4.00 8.58 4.27
C TRP A 42 -2.49 8.70 3.99
N GLN A 43 -1.71 9.30 4.90
CA GLN A 43 -0.25 9.40 4.79
C GLN A 43 0.40 8.02 4.78
N LEU A 44 0.05 7.15 5.73
CA LEU A 44 0.55 5.77 5.80
C LEU A 44 0.22 4.99 4.52
N LYS A 45 -1.03 5.04 4.07
CA LYS A 45 -1.45 4.39 2.82
C LYS A 45 -0.69 4.93 1.61
N ARG A 46 -0.38 6.23 1.59
CA ARG A 46 0.38 6.85 0.50
C ARG A 46 1.83 6.41 0.53
N GLU A 47 2.45 6.31 1.70
CA GLU A 47 3.82 5.82 1.87
C GLU A 47 3.96 4.38 1.36
N LEU A 48 3.09 3.47 1.83
CA LEU A 48 3.07 2.07 1.37
C LEU A 48 2.92 1.97 -0.16
N ARG A 49 2.03 2.78 -0.76
CA ARG A 49 1.89 2.82 -2.22
C ARG A 49 3.17 3.28 -2.91
N GLN A 50 3.91 4.24 -2.35
CA GLN A 50 5.18 4.68 -2.93
C GLN A 50 6.24 3.59 -2.83
N GLU A 51 6.27 2.83 -1.74
CA GLU A 51 7.16 1.68 -1.59
C GLU A 51 6.84 0.57 -2.60
N ASP A 52 5.56 0.25 -2.80
CA ASP A 52 5.13 -0.72 -3.82
C ASP A 52 5.56 -0.30 -5.22
N ILE A 53 5.37 0.98 -5.58
CA ILE A 53 5.80 1.51 -6.88
C ILE A 53 7.32 1.40 -7.03
N LYS A 54 8.09 1.74 -6.00
CA LYS A 54 9.56 1.59 -6.01
C LYS A 54 9.95 0.13 -6.19
N ARG A 55 9.29 -0.79 -5.49
CA ARG A 55 9.52 -2.24 -5.60
C ARG A 55 9.25 -2.75 -7.01
N LEU A 56 8.11 -2.38 -7.61
CA LEU A 56 7.74 -2.78 -8.97
C LEU A 56 8.73 -2.24 -10.01
N ARG A 57 9.17 -0.97 -9.86
CA ARG A 57 10.20 -0.40 -10.73
C ARG A 57 11.51 -1.16 -10.63
N ARG A 58 11.95 -1.49 -9.40
CA ARG A 58 13.17 -2.28 -9.20
C ARG A 58 13.07 -3.65 -9.88
N LEU A 59 11.97 -4.37 -9.68
CA LEU A 59 11.76 -5.69 -10.33
C LEU A 59 11.71 -5.58 -11.86
N TRP A 60 11.14 -4.50 -12.38
CA TRP A 60 11.15 -4.23 -13.82
C TRP A 60 12.57 -3.99 -14.34
N ASP A 61 13.35 -3.16 -13.67
CA ASP A 61 14.73 -2.86 -14.05
C ASP A 61 15.63 -4.10 -13.95
N GLU A 62 15.43 -4.93 -12.92
CA GLU A 62 16.07 -6.24 -12.77
C GLU A 62 15.75 -7.16 -13.96
N GLY A 63 14.47 -7.28 -14.35
CA GLY A 63 14.06 -8.06 -15.52
C GLY A 63 14.55 -7.49 -16.86
N LYS A 64 14.68 -6.15 -16.97
CA LYS A 64 15.28 -5.51 -18.14
C LYS A 64 16.78 -5.77 -18.23
N ALA A 65 17.46 -5.92 -17.10
CA ALA A 65 18.88 -6.20 -17.01
C ALA A 65 19.22 -7.70 -17.06
N SER A 66 18.24 -8.60 -16.96
CA SER A 66 18.45 -10.06 -16.86
C SER A 66 18.87 -10.74 -18.17
N GLY A 67 19.11 -9.99 -19.24
CA GLY A 67 19.51 -10.52 -20.54
C GLY A 67 18.40 -10.46 -21.60
N PRO A 68 18.63 -11.03 -22.79
CA PRO A 68 17.66 -11.04 -23.88
C PRO A 68 16.42 -11.86 -23.50
N ALA A 69 15.24 -11.41 -23.93
CA ALA A 69 14.01 -12.15 -23.74
C ALA A 69 13.98 -13.39 -24.66
N GLU A 70 13.58 -14.52 -24.10
CA GLU A 70 13.41 -15.79 -24.82
C GLU A 70 11.92 -16.16 -24.91
N PRO A 71 11.50 -16.95 -25.92
CA PRO A 71 10.14 -17.46 -25.99
C PRO A 71 9.76 -18.28 -24.75
N PHE A 72 8.62 -17.95 -24.15
CA PHE A 72 8.15 -18.64 -22.95
C PHE A 72 7.62 -20.05 -23.28
N ASN A 73 8.19 -21.07 -22.63
CA ASN A 73 7.74 -22.46 -22.71
C ASN A 73 7.34 -22.98 -21.31
N VAL A 74 6.04 -23.25 -21.15
CA VAL A 74 5.46 -23.69 -19.87
C VAL A 74 5.99 -25.07 -19.45
N GLU A 75 6.08 -26.02 -20.38
CA GLU A 75 6.51 -27.40 -20.08
C GLU A 75 7.95 -27.43 -19.58
N GLN A 76 8.85 -26.71 -20.27
CA GLN A 76 10.25 -26.59 -19.85
C GLN A 76 10.39 -25.90 -18.50
N THR A 77 9.60 -24.85 -18.26
CA THR A 77 9.62 -24.09 -16.99
C THR A 77 9.17 -24.98 -15.81
N LEU A 78 8.12 -25.78 -16.00
CA LEU A 78 7.62 -26.73 -14.99
C LEU A 78 8.64 -27.84 -14.71
N ALA A 79 9.19 -28.46 -15.76
CA ALA A 79 10.20 -29.50 -15.60
C ALA A 79 11.43 -28.99 -14.82
N ALA A 80 11.89 -27.76 -15.11
CA ALA A 80 13.00 -27.13 -14.38
C ALA A 80 12.64 -26.76 -12.93
N ALA A 81 11.37 -26.48 -12.62
CA ALA A 81 10.92 -26.25 -11.24
C ALA A 81 10.84 -27.57 -10.45
N GLU A 82 10.32 -28.64 -11.03
CA GLU A 82 10.24 -29.97 -10.40
C GLU A 82 11.62 -30.57 -10.12
N ALA A 83 12.57 -30.39 -11.04
CA ALA A 83 13.96 -30.83 -10.83
C ALA A 83 14.58 -30.13 -9.60
N ARG A 84 14.43 -28.80 -9.50
CA ARG A 84 14.93 -28.02 -8.35
C ARG A 84 14.29 -28.43 -7.03
N LEU A 85 13.01 -28.81 -7.03
CA LEU A 85 12.33 -29.27 -5.83
C LEU A 85 12.91 -30.60 -5.32
N LYS A 86 13.15 -31.55 -6.23
CA LYS A 86 13.75 -32.86 -5.88
C LYS A 86 15.16 -32.74 -5.34
N ASP A 87 15.95 -31.79 -5.84
CA ASP A 87 17.30 -31.53 -5.36
C ASP A 87 17.30 -30.97 -3.92
N VAL A 88 16.30 -30.16 -3.56
CA VAL A 88 16.13 -29.63 -2.19
C VAL A 88 15.67 -30.72 -1.22
N ASP A 89 14.85 -31.67 -1.66
CA ASP A 89 14.40 -32.80 -0.83
C ASP A 89 15.46 -33.91 -0.66
N ALA A 90 16.52 -33.88 -1.46
CA ALA A 90 17.62 -34.85 -1.42
C ALA A 90 18.77 -34.44 -0.50
N GLU A 91 18.76 -33.20 0.02
CA GLU A 91 19.73 -32.61 0.95
C GLU A 91 19.19 -32.60 2.40
#